data_AF-A0AAN8ZM85-F1
#
_entry.id   AF-A0AAN8ZM85-F1
#
_cell.length_a   1.000
_cell.length_b   1.000
_cell.length_c   1.000
_cell.angle_alpha   90.00
_cell.angle_beta   90.00
_cell.angle_gamma   90.00
#
_symmetry.space_group_name_H-M   'P 1'
#
loop_
_entity.id
_entity.type
_entity.pdbx_description
1 polymer ?
#
loop_
_entity_poly.entity_id
_entity_poly.type
_entity_poly.pdbx_seq_one_letter_code
_entity_poly.pdbx_strand_id
1 'polypeptide(L)'
;MHASWVSTLVHVPLRLAQRGAEPRPLTRVLVGSMSEDNHPATLSKMETIDSGTMATVGGGAPAPKWAQKTITLPPHKRGCHLITPKILKEIGQELSDFKCGLAHLFLHHTSASLTINENYDSDVRDDTETFLNKIVPEGRSAPWKHTLEGPDDMPAHIKSSMLGCALTIPITNGQLNMGTWQGIWLCEHRDYPTPRKVVVTLNGM
;
A
#
# COMPACT_ATOMS: atom_id res chain seq x y z
N MET A 1 26.03 25.18 -40.51
CA MET A 1 25.04 24.82 -39.48
C MET A 1 25.80 24.39 -38.25
N HIS A 2 25.95 25.26 -37.25
CA HIS A 2 26.61 24.96 -35.97
C HIS A 2 25.69 25.51 -34.88
N ALA A 3 25.19 24.65 -34.01
CA ALA A 3 24.48 25.04 -32.80
C ALA A 3 25.30 24.56 -31.61
N SER A 4 25.92 25.50 -30.90
CA SER A 4 26.59 25.25 -29.63
C SER A 4 25.57 25.23 -28.50
N TRP A 5 25.59 24.19 -27.68
CA TRP A 5 24.79 24.11 -26.45
C TRP A 5 25.57 24.77 -25.31
N VAL A 6 25.02 25.85 -24.74
CA VAL A 6 25.53 26.46 -23.50
C VAL A 6 24.67 25.94 -22.35
N SER A 7 25.24 25.05 -21.53
CA SER A 7 24.62 24.59 -20.28
C SER A 7 24.79 25.69 -19.21
N THR A 8 23.68 26.22 -18.71
CA THR A 8 23.69 27.14 -17.57
C THR A 8 23.41 26.35 -16.30
N LEU A 9 24.42 26.18 -15.45
CA LEU A 9 24.26 25.66 -14.09
C LEU A 9 23.55 26.70 -13.21
N VAL A 10 22.36 26.37 -12.72
CA VAL A 10 21.68 27.16 -11.68
C VAL A 10 22.15 26.66 -10.32
N HIS A 11 22.84 27.53 -9.57
CA HIS A 11 23.27 27.30 -8.20
C HIS A 11 22.08 27.50 -7.24
N VAL A 12 21.69 26.46 -6.51
CA VAL A 12 20.73 26.58 -5.40
C VAL A 12 21.51 26.55 -4.08
N PRO A 13 21.49 27.61 -3.25
CA PRO A 13 22.20 27.60 -1.98
C PRO A 13 21.44 26.78 -0.94
N LEU A 14 22.09 25.71 -0.45
CA LEU A 14 21.64 24.91 0.68
C LEU A 14 21.88 25.70 1.99
N ARG A 15 20.82 26.23 2.62
CA ARG A 15 20.93 26.81 3.98
C ARG A 15 20.82 25.69 5.02
N LEU A 16 21.94 25.47 5.71
CA LEU A 16 22.05 24.69 6.94
C LEU A 16 21.17 25.28 8.05
N ALA A 17 20.30 24.44 8.63
CA ALA A 17 19.69 24.68 9.93
C ALA A 17 20.25 23.64 10.92
N GLN A 18 21.14 24.11 11.80
CA GLN A 18 21.59 23.38 12.98
C GLN A 18 20.49 23.42 14.05
N ARG A 19 20.02 22.26 14.53
CA ARG A 19 19.51 22.08 15.89
C ARG A 19 19.85 20.69 16.39
N GLY A 20 20.49 20.66 17.56
CA GLY A 20 21.12 19.49 18.17
C GLY A 20 20.15 18.40 18.60
N ALA A 21 20.64 17.17 18.51
CA ALA A 21 20.14 16.01 19.22
C ALA A 21 21.35 15.33 19.88
N GLU A 22 21.30 15.16 21.20
CA GLU A 22 22.34 14.47 21.96
C GLU A 22 22.36 12.96 21.67
N PRO A 23 23.54 12.30 21.72
CA PRO A 23 23.64 10.86 21.52
C PRO A 23 23.21 10.09 22.78
N ARG A 24 22.29 9.13 22.63
CA ARG A 24 21.97 8.14 23.68
C ARG A 24 23.02 7.03 23.73
N PRO A 25 23.31 6.46 24.91
CA PRO A 25 24.38 5.46 25.07
C PRO A 25 24.03 4.11 24.45
N LEU A 26 25.05 3.48 23.85
CA LEU A 26 25.00 2.12 23.30
C LEU A 26 24.96 1.08 24.43
N THR A 27 23.93 0.23 24.43
CA THR A 27 23.86 -0.93 25.33
C THR A 27 24.86 -1.99 24.89
N ARG A 28 25.82 -2.31 25.76
CA ARG A 28 26.84 -3.34 25.55
C ARG A 28 26.22 -4.72 25.76
N VAL A 29 26.13 -5.53 24.69
CA VAL A 29 25.75 -6.94 24.80
C VAL A 29 26.98 -7.72 25.26
N LEU A 30 26.89 -8.31 26.47
CA LEU A 30 27.87 -9.27 26.97
C LEU A 30 27.58 -10.63 26.33
N VAL A 31 28.49 -11.11 25.48
CA VAL A 31 28.51 -12.49 25.01
C VAL A 31 29.21 -13.32 26.09
N GLY A 32 28.44 -14.12 26.83
CA GLY A 32 28.98 -15.08 27.80
C GLY A 32 29.56 -16.28 27.06
N SER A 33 30.84 -16.55 27.28
CA SER A 33 31.52 -17.79 26.89
C SER A 33 31.15 -18.91 27.87
N MET A 34 30.65 -20.04 27.37
CA MET A 34 30.51 -21.27 28.15
C MET A 34 31.88 -21.91 28.38
N SER A 35 32.25 -22.11 29.64
CA SER A 35 33.33 -22.99 30.05
C SER A 35 32.82 -24.41 30.22
N GLU A 36 33.56 -25.38 29.68
CA GLU A 36 33.39 -26.80 29.92
C GLU A 36 33.79 -27.13 31.36
N ASP A 37 32.89 -27.72 32.14
CA ASP A 37 33.26 -28.46 33.35
C ASP A 37 32.46 -29.76 33.46
N ASN A 38 33.23 -30.83 33.47
CA ASN A 38 32.83 -32.23 33.45
C ASN A 38 32.88 -32.77 34.88
N HIS A 39 31.73 -33.07 35.50
CA HIS A 39 31.65 -33.87 36.74
C HIS A 39 30.44 -34.82 36.69
N PRO A 40 30.59 -36.10 37.09
CA PRO A 40 29.52 -37.09 37.01
C PRO A 40 28.50 -36.89 38.13
N ALA A 41 27.24 -36.69 37.74
CA ALA A 41 26.11 -36.56 38.66
C ALA A 41 25.76 -37.90 39.33
N THR A 42 25.49 -37.81 40.62
CA THR A 42 25.08 -38.88 41.54
C THR A 42 23.68 -39.38 41.18
N LEU A 43 23.47 -40.70 41.17
CA LEU A 43 22.16 -41.34 40.94
C LEU A 43 21.18 -41.02 42.08
N SER A 44 20.25 -40.10 41.84
CA SER A 44 19.08 -39.88 42.69
C SER A 44 17.91 -40.77 42.24
N LYS A 45 17.17 -41.27 43.24
CA LYS A 45 16.05 -42.22 43.15
C LYS A 45 15.02 -41.88 42.07
N MET A 46 14.53 -42.93 41.42
CA MET A 46 13.42 -42.92 40.48
C MET A 46 12.12 -42.74 41.27
N GLU A 47 11.57 -41.52 41.27
CA GLU A 47 10.20 -41.26 41.69
C GLU A 47 9.27 -41.42 40.50
N THR A 48 8.22 -42.22 40.68
CA THR A 48 7.15 -42.43 39.70
C THR A 48 6.37 -41.13 39.54
N ILE A 49 6.48 -40.50 38.37
CA ILE A 49 5.69 -39.32 38.01
C ILE A 49 4.28 -39.80 37.65
N ASP A 50 3.29 -39.31 38.39
CA ASP A 50 1.87 -39.45 38.11
C ASP A 50 1.57 -38.93 36.69
N SER A 51 0.80 -39.68 35.91
CA SER A 51 0.39 -39.34 34.55
C SER A 51 -0.63 -38.21 34.57
N GLY A 52 -0.15 -37.00 34.90
CA GLY A 52 -0.89 -35.76 34.74
C GLY A 52 -1.15 -35.51 33.26
N THR A 53 -2.42 -35.32 32.92
CA THR A 53 -2.87 -34.93 31.58
C THR A 53 -2.10 -33.67 31.15
N MET A 54 -1.17 -33.84 30.21
CA MET A 54 -0.53 -32.73 29.51
C MET A 54 -1.63 -31.98 28.77
N ALA A 55 -2.06 -30.84 29.31
CA ALA A 55 -2.84 -29.88 28.55
C ALA A 55 -2.02 -29.52 27.31
N THR A 56 -2.50 -29.94 26.15
CA THR A 56 -1.93 -29.56 24.87
C THR A 56 -2.05 -28.05 24.77
N VAL A 57 -0.92 -27.35 24.95
CA VAL A 57 -0.80 -25.97 24.48
C VAL A 57 -0.86 -26.07 22.95
N GLY A 58 -2.07 -26.04 22.42
CA GLY A 58 -2.37 -26.06 21.00
C GLY A 58 -1.95 -24.75 20.33
N GLY A 59 -0.66 -24.43 20.37
CA GLY A 59 -0.05 -23.36 19.62
C GLY A 59 0.34 -23.86 18.23
N GLY A 60 -0.64 -24.27 17.43
CA GLY A 60 -0.39 -24.49 16.01
C GLY A 60 0.05 -23.17 15.38
N ALA A 61 1.15 -23.17 14.63
CA ALA A 61 1.57 -22.00 13.87
C ALA A 61 0.38 -21.48 13.03
N PRO A 62 0.14 -20.16 12.98
CA PRO A 62 -1.04 -19.63 12.33
C PRO A 62 -1.05 -20.05 10.85
N ALA A 63 -2.14 -20.70 10.44
CA ALA A 63 -2.32 -21.20 9.08
C ALA A 63 -2.61 -20.04 8.11
N PRO A 64 -2.21 -20.16 6.84
CA PRO A 64 -2.56 -19.18 5.83
C PRO A 64 -4.08 -19.08 5.65
N LYS A 65 -4.60 -17.85 5.68
CA LYS A 65 -6.00 -17.47 5.50
C LYS A 65 -6.15 -16.66 4.22
N TRP A 66 -7.34 -16.76 3.64
CA TRP A 66 -7.76 -15.97 2.49
C TRP A 66 -9.15 -15.40 2.75
N ALA A 67 -9.36 -14.13 2.40
CA ALA A 67 -10.68 -13.51 2.35
C ALA A 67 -10.79 -12.70 1.07
N GLN A 68 -11.97 -12.64 0.46
CA GLN A 68 -12.18 -11.84 -0.75
C GLN A 68 -13.54 -11.16 -0.69
N LYS A 69 -13.57 -9.87 -1.02
CA LYS A 69 -14.79 -9.07 -1.03
C LYS A 69 -14.82 -8.16 -2.26
N THR A 70 -15.97 -8.08 -2.92
CA THR A 70 -16.21 -7.09 -3.97
C THR A 70 -16.89 -5.87 -3.38
N ILE A 71 -16.26 -4.71 -3.51
CA ILE A 71 -16.77 -3.43 -3.03
C ILE A 71 -17.29 -2.63 -4.23
N THR A 72 -18.50 -2.10 -4.10
CA THR A 72 -19.03 -1.13 -5.06
C THR A 72 -18.82 0.29 -4.53
N LEU A 73 -18.09 1.09 -5.29
CA LEU A 73 -17.93 2.52 -5.09
C LEU A 73 -19.05 3.24 -5.86
N PRO A 74 -19.69 4.26 -5.28
CA PRO A 74 -20.67 5.07 -6.01
C PRO A 74 -20.01 5.74 -7.23
N PRO A 75 -20.78 6.25 -8.19
CA PRO A 75 -20.22 7.10 -9.24
C PRO A 75 -19.52 8.30 -8.61
N HIS A 76 -18.26 8.51 -8.98
CA HIS A 76 -17.50 9.69 -8.59
C HIS A 76 -17.42 10.62 -9.79
N LYS A 77 -17.50 11.94 -9.62
CA LYS A 77 -17.17 12.85 -10.73
C LYS A 77 -15.74 12.59 -11.24
N ARG A 78 -15.40 13.02 -12.44
CA ARG A 78 -14.02 13.03 -12.92
C ARG A 78 -13.05 13.61 -11.90
N GLY A 79 -11.87 13.00 -11.78
CA GLY A 79 -10.77 13.41 -10.91
C GLY A 79 -10.28 12.31 -9.98
N CYS A 80 -9.42 12.68 -9.04
CA CYS A 80 -8.85 11.77 -8.04
C CYS A 80 -9.63 11.84 -6.73
N HIS A 81 -9.97 10.68 -6.15
CA HIS A 81 -10.84 10.57 -4.97
C HIS A 81 -10.20 9.69 -3.90
N LEU A 82 -10.10 10.19 -2.66
CA LEU A 82 -9.65 9.38 -1.54
C LEU A 82 -10.73 8.35 -1.16
N ILE A 83 -10.46 7.06 -1.38
CA ILE A 83 -11.40 5.97 -1.11
C ILE A 83 -11.01 5.09 0.09
N THR A 84 -9.86 5.36 0.73
CA THR A 84 -9.40 4.61 1.93
C THR A 84 -10.51 4.40 2.97
N PRO A 85 -11.29 5.41 3.39
CA PRO A 85 -12.31 5.21 4.43
C PRO A 85 -13.40 4.21 4.02
N LYS A 86 -13.80 4.22 2.73
CA LYS A 86 -14.79 3.28 2.20
C LYS A 86 -14.22 1.86 2.14
N ILE A 87 -12.97 1.70 1.68
CA ILE A 87 -12.31 0.39 1.65
C ILE A 87 -12.20 -0.20 3.06
N LEU A 88 -11.64 0.55 4.02
CA LEU A 88 -11.46 0.11 5.40
C LEU A 88 -12.78 -0.23 6.08
N LYS A 89 -13.84 0.56 5.84
CA LYS A 89 -15.18 0.26 6.35
C LYS A 89 -15.69 -1.10 5.85
N GLU A 90 -15.41 -1.44 4.60
CA GLU A 90 -15.93 -2.67 3.99
C GLU A 90 -15.13 -3.91 4.37
N ILE A 91 -13.81 -3.81 4.56
CA ILE A 91 -12.95 -4.98 4.84
C ILE A 91 -12.54 -5.10 6.31
N GLY A 92 -12.89 -4.13 7.16
CA GLY A 92 -12.31 -4.00 8.49
C GLY A 92 -12.49 -5.24 9.38
N GLN A 93 -13.62 -5.93 9.24
CA GLN A 93 -13.91 -7.14 10.01
C GLN A 93 -13.03 -8.32 9.60
N GLU A 94 -12.84 -8.53 8.30
CA GLU A 94 -11.96 -9.58 7.79
C GLU A 94 -10.49 -9.21 8.00
N LEU A 95 -10.15 -7.93 7.81
CA LEU A 95 -8.79 -7.41 7.95
C LEU A 95 -8.23 -7.62 9.36
N SER A 96 -9.05 -7.46 10.41
CA SER A 96 -8.61 -7.63 11.80
C SER A 96 -8.08 -9.02 12.13
N ASP A 97 -8.41 -10.03 11.32
CA ASP A 97 -8.03 -11.43 11.54
C ASP A 97 -6.62 -11.78 11.03
N PHE A 98 -5.96 -10.84 10.34
CA PHE A 98 -4.63 -11.00 9.74
C PHE A 98 -3.56 -10.27 10.57
N LYS A 99 -2.61 -11.02 11.13
CA LYS A 99 -1.41 -10.49 11.78
C LYS A 99 -0.37 -10.03 10.78
N CYS A 100 -0.17 -10.76 9.69
CA CYS A 100 0.78 -10.44 8.62
C CYS A 100 0.24 -10.94 7.29
N GLY A 101 0.28 -10.10 6.24
CA GLY A 101 -0.25 -10.50 4.95
C GLY A 101 -0.16 -9.42 3.88
N LEU A 102 -0.92 -9.60 2.81
CA LEU A 102 -1.11 -8.65 1.73
C LEU A 102 -2.61 -8.44 1.48
N ALA A 103 -2.98 -7.20 1.19
CA ALA A 103 -4.26 -6.81 0.63
C ALA A 103 -4.04 -6.45 -0.84
N HIS A 104 -4.55 -7.27 -1.75
CA HIS A 104 -4.57 -6.98 -3.17
C HIS A 104 -5.91 -6.36 -3.56
N LEU A 105 -5.88 -5.16 -4.12
CA LEU A 105 -7.05 -4.46 -4.64
C LEU A 105 -6.98 -4.47 -6.16
N PHE A 106 -8.06 -4.89 -6.81
CA PHE A 106 -8.16 -4.94 -8.26
C PHE A 106 -9.45 -4.26 -8.74
N LEU A 107 -9.30 -3.20 -9.51
CA LEU A 107 -10.40 -2.41 -10.08
C LEU A 107 -10.90 -3.06 -11.37
N HIS A 108 -12.19 -3.35 -11.43
CA HIS A 108 -12.87 -3.88 -12.62
C HIS A 108 -13.25 -2.75 -13.56
N HIS A 109 -12.25 -2.04 -14.09
CA HIS A 109 -12.45 -1.02 -15.11
C HIS A 109 -11.19 -0.79 -15.93
N THR A 110 -11.36 -0.31 -17.16
CA THR A 110 -10.27 0.00 -18.10
C THR A 110 -10.09 1.49 -18.36
N SER A 111 -10.99 2.31 -17.83
CA SER A 111 -11.01 3.78 -17.98
C SER A 111 -10.99 4.52 -16.62
N ALA A 112 -10.64 3.81 -15.56
CA ALA A 112 -10.45 4.35 -14.21
C ALA A 112 -9.30 3.58 -13.57
N SER A 113 -8.58 4.19 -12.64
CA SER A 113 -7.38 3.58 -12.04
C SER A 113 -7.35 3.65 -10.52
N LEU A 114 -6.46 2.86 -9.93
CA LEU A 114 -6.12 2.94 -8.52
C LEU A 114 -4.69 3.45 -8.35
N THR A 115 -4.46 4.28 -7.35
CA THR A 115 -3.11 4.69 -6.96
C THR A 115 -3.01 4.90 -5.45
N ILE A 116 -1.80 4.98 -4.92
CA ILE A 116 -1.52 5.38 -3.54
C ILE A 116 -0.77 6.71 -3.57
N ASN A 117 -1.36 7.73 -2.96
CA ASN A 117 -0.77 9.06 -2.88
C ASN A 117 -1.29 9.79 -1.62
N GLU A 118 -1.04 11.10 -1.50
CA GLU A 118 -1.32 11.87 -0.29
C GLU A 118 -2.80 11.78 0.18
N ASN A 119 -3.03 11.61 1.49
CA ASN A 119 -4.38 11.52 2.06
C ASN A 119 -4.87 12.81 2.74
N TYR A 120 -4.07 13.88 2.74
CA TYR A 120 -4.33 15.09 3.50
C TYR A 120 -4.79 16.24 2.61
N ASP A 121 -3.89 16.81 1.81
CA ASP A 121 -4.19 17.96 0.98
C ASP A 121 -5.02 17.58 -0.27
N SER A 122 -6.11 18.32 -0.51
CA SER A 122 -6.93 18.14 -1.71
C SER A 122 -6.24 18.64 -2.97
N ASP A 123 -5.36 19.63 -2.86
CA ASP A 123 -4.71 20.26 -4.01
C ASP A 123 -3.85 19.24 -4.76
N VAL A 124 -3.24 18.26 -4.06
CA VAL A 124 -2.49 17.17 -4.69
C VAL A 124 -3.38 16.34 -5.63
N ARG A 125 -4.66 16.16 -5.32
CA ARG A 125 -5.63 15.44 -6.17
C ARG A 125 -6.00 16.27 -7.40
N ASP A 126 -6.20 17.58 -7.23
CA ASP A 126 -6.57 18.50 -8.30
C ASP A 126 -5.39 18.74 -9.26
N ASP A 127 -4.18 18.88 -8.74
CA ASP A 127 -2.94 18.99 -9.52
C ASP A 127 -2.64 17.71 -10.28
N THR A 128 -2.88 16.53 -9.68
CA THR A 128 -2.74 15.25 -10.37
C THR A 128 -3.71 15.16 -11.56
N GLU A 129 -4.97 15.52 -11.39
CA GLU A 129 -5.95 15.55 -12.49
C GLU A 129 -5.55 16.56 -13.58
N THR A 130 -5.10 17.75 -13.17
CA THR A 130 -4.60 18.78 -14.09
C THR A 130 -3.41 18.26 -14.91
N PHE A 131 -2.46 17.59 -14.26
CA PHE A 131 -1.31 16.98 -14.92
C PHE A 131 -1.73 15.89 -15.91
N LEU A 132 -2.62 14.98 -15.51
CA LEU A 132 -3.12 13.90 -16.38
C LEU A 132 -3.82 14.46 -17.62
N ASN A 133 -4.63 15.50 -17.48
CA ASN A 133 -5.29 16.19 -18.60
C ASN A 133 -4.31 16.89 -19.53
N LYS A 134 -3.17 17.36 -19.02
CA LYS A 134 -2.12 17.98 -19.83
C LYS A 134 -1.36 16.97 -20.67
N ILE A 135 -1.01 15.81 -20.11
CA ILE A 135 -0.19 14.80 -20.79
C ILE A 135 -1.02 13.85 -21.66
N VAL A 136 -2.30 13.64 -21.33
CA VAL A 136 -3.26 12.88 -22.13
C VAL A 136 -4.42 13.82 -22.50
N PRO A 137 -4.23 14.68 -23.51
CA PRO A 137 -5.22 15.69 -23.88
C PRO A 137 -6.47 15.08 -24.50
N GLU A 138 -7.57 15.83 -24.45
CA GLU A 138 -8.85 15.44 -25.04
C GLU A 138 -9.26 16.38 -26.17
N GLY A 139 -10.37 16.05 -26.85
CA GLY A 139 -11.01 16.93 -27.81
C GLY A 139 -10.38 16.93 -29.20
N ARG A 140 -10.74 17.93 -30.01
CA ARG A 140 -10.48 17.95 -31.46
C ARG A 140 -9.00 17.96 -31.85
N SER A 141 -8.14 18.47 -30.99
CA SER A 141 -6.70 18.50 -31.20
C SER A 141 -5.98 17.23 -30.70
N ALA A 142 -6.69 16.33 -30.02
CA ALA A 142 -6.08 15.12 -29.50
C ALA A 142 -5.91 14.07 -30.61
N PRO A 143 -4.73 13.45 -30.76
CA PRO A 143 -4.43 12.54 -31.88
C PRO A 143 -4.98 11.11 -31.66
N TRP A 144 -6.15 10.98 -31.03
CA TRP A 144 -6.72 9.68 -30.66
C TRP A 144 -7.66 9.15 -31.74
N LYS A 145 -7.51 7.86 -32.07
CA LYS A 145 -8.38 7.18 -33.05
C LYS A 145 -9.63 6.59 -32.41
N HIS A 146 -9.51 6.07 -31.19
CA HIS A 146 -10.63 5.50 -30.46
C HIS A 146 -11.44 6.64 -29.84
N THR A 147 -12.67 6.81 -30.32
CA THR A 147 -13.55 7.95 -29.98
C THR A 147 -15.02 7.54 -29.90
N LEU A 148 -15.30 6.23 -29.87
CA LEU A 148 -16.65 5.69 -30.01
C LEU A 148 -17.55 6.07 -28.83
N GLU A 149 -17.01 6.16 -27.61
CA GLU A 149 -17.78 6.50 -26.42
C GLU A 149 -17.61 7.96 -25.96
N GLY A 150 -17.09 8.83 -26.84
CA GLY A 150 -16.92 10.25 -26.56
C GLY A 150 -15.46 10.74 -26.51
N PRO A 151 -15.25 12.05 -26.28
CA PRO A 151 -13.92 12.66 -26.31
C PRO A 151 -13.00 12.27 -25.15
N ASP A 152 -13.57 11.76 -24.05
CA ASP A 152 -12.87 11.35 -22.82
C ASP A 152 -12.51 9.85 -22.78
N ASP A 153 -12.98 9.07 -23.76
CA ASP A 153 -12.90 7.62 -23.82
C ASP A 153 -11.45 7.09 -23.92
N MET A 154 -10.77 7.34 -25.04
CA MET A 154 -9.36 6.95 -25.20
C MET A 154 -8.43 7.63 -24.18
N PRO A 155 -8.57 8.93 -23.86
CA PRO A 155 -7.79 9.53 -22.78
C PRO A 155 -7.92 8.76 -21.47
N ALA A 156 -9.13 8.35 -21.09
CA ALA A 156 -9.36 7.58 -19.88
C ALA A 156 -8.66 6.22 -19.89
N HIS A 157 -8.63 5.52 -21.03
CA HIS A 157 -7.88 4.28 -21.20
C HIS A 157 -6.37 4.46 -21.04
N ILE A 158 -5.80 5.55 -21.60
CA ILE A 158 -4.37 5.83 -21.48
C ILE A 158 -4.03 6.15 -20.02
N LYS A 159 -4.77 7.07 -19.39
CA LYS A 159 -4.57 7.43 -17.98
C LYS A 159 -4.71 6.21 -17.06
N SER A 160 -5.70 5.36 -17.33
CA SER A 160 -5.90 4.10 -16.61
C SER A 160 -4.70 3.16 -16.77
N SER A 161 -4.13 3.04 -17.96
CA SER A 161 -2.97 2.19 -18.23
C SER A 161 -1.68 2.73 -17.59
N MET A 162 -1.56 4.05 -17.47
CA MET A 162 -0.41 4.70 -16.84
C MET A 162 -0.36 4.48 -15.33
N LEU A 163 -1.50 4.60 -14.65
CA LEU A 163 -1.58 4.46 -13.19
C LEU A 163 -1.81 2.99 -12.77
N GLY A 164 -2.54 2.22 -13.58
CA GLY A 164 -2.87 0.83 -13.32
C GLY A 164 -4.21 0.64 -12.60
N CYS A 165 -4.71 -0.60 -12.64
CA CYS A 165 -5.97 -0.98 -12.01
C CYS A 165 -5.78 -1.75 -10.69
N ALA A 166 -4.55 -1.92 -10.21
CA ALA A 166 -4.26 -2.81 -9.11
C ALA A 166 -3.30 -2.20 -8.09
N LEU A 167 -3.52 -2.53 -6.80
CA LEU A 167 -2.63 -2.20 -5.69
C LEU A 167 -2.38 -3.46 -4.87
N THR A 168 -1.18 -3.57 -4.29
CA THR A 168 -0.86 -4.60 -3.30
C THR A 168 -0.26 -3.91 -2.08
N ILE A 169 -0.94 -4.03 -0.94
CA ILE A 169 -0.65 -3.28 0.28
C ILE A 169 -0.32 -4.27 1.40
N PRO A 170 0.78 -4.11 2.14
CA PRO A 170 1.09 -4.98 3.26
C PRO A 170 0.03 -4.88 4.37
N ILE A 171 -0.20 -5.97 5.08
CA ILE A 171 -1.05 -6.03 6.27
C ILE A 171 -0.16 -6.29 7.48
N THR A 172 -0.39 -5.54 8.56
CA THR A 172 0.30 -5.74 9.83
C THR A 172 -0.67 -5.50 10.97
N ASN A 173 -0.81 -6.49 11.86
CA ASN A 173 -1.66 -6.42 13.06
C ASN A 173 -3.09 -5.93 12.79
N GLY A 174 -3.73 -6.49 11.76
CA GLY A 174 -5.11 -6.17 11.42
C GLY A 174 -5.30 -4.82 10.73
N GLN A 175 -4.23 -4.23 10.19
CA GLN A 175 -4.27 -2.93 9.53
C GLN A 175 -3.54 -2.96 8.18
N LEU A 176 -4.00 -2.14 7.24
CA LEU A 176 -3.22 -1.82 6.05
C LEU A 176 -1.99 -1.02 6.47
N ASN A 177 -0.81 -1.58 6.21
CA ASN A 177 0.48 -0.99 6.59
C ASN A 177 0.95 -0.04 5.49
N MET A 178 0.36 1.15 5.49
CA MET A 178 0.72 2.27 4.64
C MET A 178 1.39 3.37 5.47
N GLY A 179 2.18 4.23 4.83
CA GLY A 179 2.75 5.41 5.49
C GLY A 179 1.68 6.41 5.93
N THR A 180 2.01 7.28 6.88
CA THR A 180 1.08 8.27 7.48
C THR A 180 0.28 9.07 6.46
N TRP A 181 0.96 9.50 5.39
CA TRP A 181 0.37 10.33 4.34
C TRP A 181 -0.21 9.53 3.18
N GLN A 182 -0.09 8.20 3.18
CA GLN A 182 -0.57 7.39 2.07
C GLN A 182 -2.08 7.11 2.20
N GLY A 183 -2.77 7.29 1.08
CA GLY A 183 -4.18 6.98 0.90
C GLY A 183 -4.42 6.31 -0.44
N ILE A 184 -5.41 5.42 -0.48
CA ILE A 184 -5.87 4.73 -1.67
C ILE A 184 -6.80 5.67 -2.42
N TRP A 185 -6.46 5.95 -3.67
CA TRP A 185 -7.25 6.81 -4.54
C TRP A 185 -7.94 6.00 -5.63
N LEU A 186 -9.18 6.37 -5.95
CA LEU A 186 -9.80 6.10 -7.25
C LEU A 186 -9.55 7.31 -8.14
N CYS A 187 -8.89 7.12 -9.28
CA CYS A 187 -8.82 8.14 -10.32
C CYS A 187 -9.89 7.82 -11.37
N GLU A 188 -10.96 8.62 -11.37
CA GLU A 188 -12.03 8.54 -12.34
C GLU A 188 -11.71 9.44 -13.54
N HIS A 189 -11.58 8.84 -14.72
CA HIS A 189 -11.15 9.58 -15.91
C HIS A 189 -12.30 9.94 -16.86
N ARG A 190 -13.52 9.45 -16.61
CA ARG A 190 -14.70 9.74 -17.43
C ARG A 190 -15.56 10.86 -16.82
N ASP A 191 -16.19 11.65 -17.68
CA ASP A 191 -17.10 12.75 -17.28
C ASP A 191 -18.45 12.23 -16.77
N TYR A 192 -18.94 11.12 -17.32
CA TYR A 192 -20.21 10.49 -16.97
C TYR A 192 -20.03 9.03 -16.51
N PRO A 193 -19.44 8.81 -15.33
CA PRO A 193 -19.08 7.48 -14.89
C PRO A 193 -20.25 6.74 -14.23
N THR A 194 -20.13 5.42 -14.27
CA THR A 194 -21.00 4.49 -13.54
C THR A 194 -20.30 4.04 -12.25
N PRO A 195 -21.00 3.35 -11.33
CA PRO A 195 -20.37 2.80 -10.13
C PRO A 195 -19.16 1.91 -10.48
N ARG A 196 -18.10 2.00 -9.69
CA ARG A 196 -16.88 1.19 -9.89
C ARG A 196 -16.85 0.02 -8.93
N LYS A 197 -16.33 -1.13 -9.38
CA LYS A 197 -16.15 -2.32 -8.55
C LYS A 197 -14.68 -2.56 -8.27
N VAL A 198 -14.33 -2.73 -7.01
CA VAL A 198 -12.98 -3.11 -6.56
C VAL A 198 -13.07 -4.44 -5.85
N VAL A 199 -12.35 -5.45 -6.35
CA VAL A 199 -12.16 -6.72 -5.64
C VAL A 199 -10.99 -6.56 -4.69
N VAL A 200 -11.22 -6.80 -3.41
CA VAL A 200 -10.17 -6.83 -2.39
C VAL A 200 -9.95 -8.28 -1.99
N THR A 201 -8.73 -8.76 -2.13
CA THR A 201 -8.29 -10.09 -1.70
C THR A 201 -7.28 -9.92 -0.59
N LEU A 202 -7.56 -10.49 0.57
CA LEU A 202 -6.66 -10.53 1.73
C LEU A 202 -6.06 -11.91 1.82
N ASN A 203 -4.74 -12.00 1.97
CA ASN A 203 -4.05 -13.26 2.18
C ASN A 203 -2.90 -13.10 3.17
N GLY A 204 -2.75 -14.05 4.09
CA GLY A 204 -1.78 -13.93 5.17
C GLY A 204 -2.08 -14.88 6.33
N MET A 205 -1.55 -14.57 7.51
CA MET A 205 -1.73 -15.34 8.74
C MET A 205 -2.22 -14.45 9.87
#